data_AF-A0AAV9USE1-F1
#
_entry.id   AF-A0AAV9USE1-F1
#
_cell.length_a   1.000
_cell.length_b   1.000
_cell.length_c   1.000
_cell.angle_alpha   90.00
_cell.angle_beta   90.00
_cell.angle_gamma   90.00
#
_symmetry.space_group_name_H-M   'P 1'
#
loop_
_entity.id
_entity.type
_entity.pdbx_description
1 polymer ?
#
loop_
_entity_poly.entity_id
_entity_poly.type
_entity_poly.pdbx_seq_one_letter_code
_entity_poly.pdbx_strand_id
1 'polypeptide(L)'
;MSEVSEIPTEGELHVSYAKYAVGFENPIEPTKPVHETLTLAALVAAGFPIPSNINYYSTPPEIWEIFRGNIWNDDPKCILFNDSSSDNKKKSTGFQWGEEYMKAKLFQSSRGRSGTITGRSHFGDLQFLHAMSCNVGEPAEETREKVLLWCEVMYKIAIGEGITGKEQIDDVSTTRGYWRINRWFGGDTDPEGHKTVEYLLTRGTAYHNLNLKYRALGSLLHIIQDSYAKGHTRRSEVSYSDGWSQLGPIKTFHCYHGQNAHAHKEFDTFNTDQIEVSKLDHFNPFWGARSAIDSCTRIIKLWMSNTPWSDQNGPLSVLEEVFTLAADVTAGDNDI
;
A
#
# COMPACT_ATOMS: atom_id res chain seq x y z
N MET A 1 20.92 -38.66 -36.63
CA MET A 1 20.10 -37.51 -37.08
C MET A 1 18.83 -37.56 -36.26
N SER A 2 18.91 -37.27 -34.96
CA SER A 2 18.65 -35.94 -34.35
C SER A 2 17.24 -35.46 -34.66
N GLU A 3 16.29 -35.93 -33.85
CA GLU A 3 15.01 -35.25 -33.64
C GLU A 3 15.30 -33.85 -33.11
N VAL A 4 14.86 -32.85 -33.85
CA VAL A 4 14.86 -31.47 -33.41
C VAL A 4 13.70 -31.35 -32.43
N SER A 5 14.01 -31.21 -31.13
CA SER A 5 13.04 -30.83 -30.12
C SER A 5 12.54 -29.42 -30.44
N GLU A 6 11.25 -29.28 -30.74
CA GLU A 6 10.61 -27.97 -30.75
C GLU A 6 10.72 -27.36 -29.35
N ILE A 7 11.32 -26.18 -29.30
CA ILE A 7 11.39 -25.32 -28.12
C ILE A 7 9.95 -24.89 -27.80
N PRO A 8 9.45 -25.03 -26.56
CA PRO A 8 8.13 -24.52 -26.22
C PRO A 8 8.12 -23.01 -26.41
N THR A 9 7.28 -22.55 -27.33
CA THR A 9 6.94 -21.14 -27.53
C THR A 9 6.38 -20.56 -26.24
N GLU A 10 6.83 -19.35 -25.91
CA GLU A 10 6.39 -18.52 -24.78
C GLU A 10 4.88 -18.68 -24.53
N GLY A 11 4.53 -19.07 -23.31
CA GLY A 11 3.13 -19.19 -22.89
C GLY A 11 2.44 -17.84 -23.04
N GLU A 12 1.36 -17.82 -23.82
CA GLU A 12 0.48 -16.67 -23.95
C GLU A 12 0.04 -16.20 -22.54
N LEU A 13 0.40 -14.97 -22.20
CA LEU A 13 -0.03 -14.27 -20.98
C LEU A 13 -1.54 -14.00 -21.09
N HIS A 14 -2.33 -15.02 -20.77
CA HIS A 14 -3.79 -14.98 -20.91
C HIS A 14 -4.45 -14.20 -19.78
N VAL A 15 -5.16 -13.15 -20.20
CA VAL A 15 -6.09 -12.26 -19.51
C VAL A 15 -6.55 -12.75 -18.13
N SER A 16 -6.13 -12.06 -17.07
CA SER A 16 -6.76 -12.15 -15.76
C SER A 16 -7.88 -11.11 -15.67
N TYR A 17 -9.12 -11.61 -15.65
CA TYR A 17 -10.32 -10.81 -15.40
C TYR A 17 -10.52 -10.70 -13.91
N ALA A 18 -10.57 -9.49 -13.40
CA ALA A 18 -10.82 -9.30 -12.01
C ALA A 18 -12.28 -8.86 -11.81
N LYS A 19 -13.12 -9.82 -11.40
CA LYS A 19 -14.52 -9.58 -11.02
C LYS A 19 -14.54 -9.46 -9.50
N TYR A 20 -14.93 -8.29 -9.01
CA TYR A 20 -14.62 -7.89 -7.63
C TYR A 20 -15.83 -7.82 -6.71
N ALA A 21 -15.57 -8.13 -5.44
CA ALA A 21 -16.05 -7.30 -4.35
C ALA A 21 -14.95 -7.32 -3.28
N VAL A 22 -14.38 -6.18 -2.90
CA VAL A 22 -13.74 -5.95 -1.59
C VAL A 22 -13.99 -4.51 -1.24
N GLY A 23 -14.54 -4.36 -0.05
CA GLY A 23 -15.48 -3.31 0.23
C GLY A 23 -16.66 -3.94 0.93
N PHE A 24 -17.12 -3.26 1.96
CA PHE A 24 -18.26 -3.58 2.80
C PHE A 24 -19.31 -4.44 2.09
N GLU A 25 -19.88 -5.43 2.77
CA GLU A 25 -21.30 -5.73 2.53
C GLU A 25 -22.11 -4.54 3.06
N ASN A 26 -21.95 -3.38 2.42
CA ASN A 26 -22.95 -2.35 2.46
C ASN A 26 -23.96 -2.79 1.41
N PRO A 27 -25.21 -3.11 1.79
CA PRO A 27 -26.24 -3.52 0.84
C PRO A 27 -26.58 -2.45 -0.22
N ILE A 28 -25.96 -1.27 -0.16
CA ILE A 28 -26.22 -0.13 -1.03
C ILE A 28 -25.12 0.09 -2.08
N GLU A 29 -23.82 -0.06 -1.77
CA GLU A 29 -22.71 0.03 -2.75
C GLU A 29 -21.46 -0.75 -2.30
N PRO A 30 -21.01 -1.79 -3.03
CA PRO A 30 -19.76 -2.48 -2.74
C PRO A 30 -18.55 -1.61 -3.14
N THR A 31 -17.61 -1.38 -2.22
CA THR A 31 -16.30 -0.77 -2.57
C THR A 31 -15.55 -1.67 -3.56
N LYS A 32 -14.70 -1.06 -4.38
CA LYS A 32 -13.90 -1.75 -5.40
C LYS A 32 -12.43 -1.83 -4.94
N PRO A 33 -11.75 -2.97 -5.12
CA PRO A 33 -10.35 -3.16 -4.72
C PRO A 33 -9.38 -2.51 -5.70
N VAL A 34 -9.32 -1.19 -5.68
CA VAL A 34 -8.44 -0.42 -6.56
C VAL A 34 -6.97 -0.77 -6.30
N HIS A 35 -6.53 -0.77 -5.04
CA HIS A 35 -5.14 -1.03 -4.67
C HIS A 35 -4.69 -2.44 -5.08
N GLU A 36 -5.53 -3.45 -4.87
CA GLU A 36 -5.23 -4.82 -5.26
C GLU A 36 -5.23 -4.98 -6.80
N THR A 37 -6.07 -4.22 -7.51
CA THR A 37 -6.04 -4.15 -8.98
C THR A 37 -4.71 -3.58 -9.49
N LEU A 38 -4.27 -2.45 -8.93
CA LEU A 38 -3.00 -1.80 -9.27
C LEU A 38 -1.81 -2.71 -8.92
N THR A 39 -1.89 -3.39 -7.78
CA THR A 39 -0.89 -4.38 -7.34
C THR A 39 -0.79 -5.53 -8.33
N LEU A 40 -1.92 -6.10 -8.77
CA LEU A 40 -1.92 -7.20 -9.73
C LEU A 40 -1.37 -6.76 -11.10
N ALA A 41 -1.73 -5.56 -11.58
CA ALA A 41 -1.17 -5.01 -12.80
C ALA A 41 0.35 -4.80 -12.72
N ALA A 42 0.85 -4.29 -11.59
CA ALA A 42 2.28 -4.11 -11.36
C ALA A 42 3.03 -5.45 -11.27
N LEU A 43 2.43 -6.48 -10.64
CA LEU A 43 3.00 -7.84 -10.61
C LEU A 43 3.11 -8.43 -12.03
N VAL A 44 2.04 -8.31 -12.83
CA VAL A 44 2.05 -8.77 -14.24
C VAL A 44 3.12 -8.01 -15.04
N ALA A 45 3.16 -6.68 -14.94
CA ALA A 45 4.15 -5.85 -15.63
C ALA A 45 5.60 -6.12 -15.18
N ALA A 46 5.79 -6.57 -13.94
CA ALA A 46 7.08 -6.99 -13.42
C ALA A 46 7.53 -8.37 -13.94
N GLY A 47 6.63 -9.15 -14.56
CA GLY A 47 6.88 -10.53 -14.96
C GLY A 47 6.78 -11.52 -13.79
N PHE A 48 6.07 -11.17 -12.72
CA PHE A 48 5.79 -12.09 -11.63
C PHE A 48 4.91 -13.24 -12.15
N PRO A 49 5.23 -14.51 -11.85
CA PRO A 49 4.47 -15.64 -12.37
C PRO A 49 3.07 -15.67 -11.74
N ILE A 50 2.06 -15.38 -12.56
CA ILE A 50 0.65 -15.37 -12.19
C ILE A 50 -0.07 -16.43 -13.05
N PRO A 51 -0.87 -17.32 -12.44
CA PRO A 51 -1.67 -18.26 -13.23
C PRO A 51 -2.64 -17.53 -14.17
N SER A 52 -2.81 -18.05 -15.38
CA SER A 52 -3.80 -17.54 -16.33
C SER A 52 -5.23 -17.63 -15.77
N ASN A 53 -6.12 -16.71 -16.14
CA ASN A 53 -7.55 -16.72 -15.78
C ASN A 53 -7.85 -16.63 -14.27
N ILE A 54 -7.00 -15.99 -13.47
CA ILE A 54 -7.34 -15.67 -12.09
C ILE A 54 -8.25 -14.43 -12.00
N ASN A 55 -9.11 -14.43 -10.99
CA ASN A 55 -9.79 -13.26 -10.48
C ASN A 55 -9.41 -13.07 -9.01
N TYR A 56 -9.91 -12.00 -8.40
CA TYR A 56 -9.64 -11.66 -7.01
C TYR A 56 -9.82 -12.83 -6.02
N TYR A 57 -10.90 -13.61 -6.15
CA TYR A 57 -11.18 -14.73 -5.26
C TYR A 57 -10.37 -15.99 -5.59
N SER A 58 -10.07 -16.23 -6.87
CA SER A 58 -9.24 -17.36 -7.32
C SER A 58 -7.74 -17.06 -7.30
N THR A 59 -7.34 -15.88 -6.83
CA THR A 59 -5.93 -15.47 -6.67
C THR A 59 -5.20 -16.44 -5.72
N PRO A 60 -3.98 -16.90 -6.05
CA PRO A 60 -3.19 -17.79 -5.19
C PRO A 60 -2.95 -17.24 -3.77
N PRO A 61 -2.79 -18.12 -2.76
CA PRO A 61 -2.50 -17.70 -1.38
C PRO A 61 -1.32 -16.74 -1.25
N GLU A 62 -0.28 -16.90 -2.07
CA GLU A 62 0.91 -16.07 -2.06
C GLU A 62 0.58 -14.62 -2.45
N ILE A 63 -0.12 -14.42 -3.58
CA ILE A 63 -0.56 -13.09 -4.01
C ILE A 63 -1.55 -12.50 -2.99
N TRP A 64 -2.34 -13.35 -2.34
CA TRP A 64 -3.24 -12.91 -1.30
C TRP A 64 -2.52 -12.33 -0.07
N GLU A 65 -1.34 -12.85 0.30
CA GLU A 65 -0.52 -12.23 1.34
C GLU A 65 -0.04 -10.83 0.93
N ILE A 66 0.23 -10.60 -0.35
CA ILE A 66 0.51 -9.24 -0.87
C ILE A 66 -0.73 -8.36 -0.73
N PHE A 67 -1.91 -8.85 -1.10
CA PHE A 67 -3.16 -8.09 -0.93
C PHE A 67 -3.45 -7.79 0.55
N ARG A 68 -3.24 -8.74 1.46
CA ARG A 68 -3.35 -8.50 2.91
C ARG A 68 -2.41 -7.43 3.41
N GLY A 69 -1.23 -7.32 2.80
CA GLY A 69 -0.27 -6.26 3.04
C GLY A 69 -0.75 -4.91 2.52
N ASN A 70 -1.24 -4.91 1.28
CA ASN A 70 -1.75 -3.74 0.61
C ASN A 70 -2.92 -3.13 1.39
N ILE A 71 -3.86 -3.96 1.84
CA ILE A 71 -4.99 -3.53 2.68
C ILE A 71 -4.57 -3.14 4.11
N TRP A 72 -3.38 -3.53 4.58
CA TRP A 72 -2.99 -3.34 5.98
C TRP A 72 -2.96 -1.86 6.38
N ASN A 73 -2.62 -0.95 5.48
CA ASN A 73 -2.54 0.47 5.81
C ASN A 73 -3.95 1.03 6.13
N ASP A 74 -4.99 0.56 5.42
CA ASP A 74 -6.40 0.87 5.68
C ASP A 74 -7.00 0.04 6.83
N ASP A 75 -6.46 -1.15 7.10
CA ASP A 75 -6.90 -2.03 8.19
C ASP A 75 -5.73 -2.52 9.05
N PRO A 76 -5.04 -1.61 9.77
CA PRO A 76 -3.84 -1.98 10.51
C PRO A 76 -4.15 -2.81 11.76
N LYS A 77 -5.45 -2.91 12.12
CA LYS A 77 -5.95 -3.82 13.15
C LYS A 77 -6.38 -5.18 12.59
N CYS A 78 -6.31 -5.39 11.28
CA CYS A 78 -6.66 -6.64 10.60
C CYS A 78 -8.09 -7.16 10.89
N ILE A 79 -9.05 -6.25 11.11
CA ILE A 79 -10.43 -6.57 11.51
C ILE A 79 -11.43 -6.57 10.35
N LEU A 80 -11.01 -6.26 9.12
CA LEU A 80 -11.81 -6.46 7.91
C LEU A 80 -11.91 -7.94 7.49
N PHE A 81 -11.14 -8.81 8.13
CA PHE A 81 -11.08 -10.23 7.83
C PHE A 81 -11.25 -11.06 9.11
N ASN A 82 -11.97 -12.17 9.00
CA ASN A 82 -12.08 -13.14 10.07
C ASN A 82 -10.78 -13.92 10.18
N ASP A 83 -10.26 -14.07 11.40
CA ASP A 83 -9.12 -14.93 11.64
C ASP A 83 -9.49 -16.40 11.38
N SER A 84 -8.64 -17.09 10.63
CA SER A 84 -8.86 -18.46 10.17
C SER A 84 -7.52 -19.10 9.89
N SER A 85 -7.33 -20.33 10.37
CA SER A 85 -6.07 -21.05 10.17
C SER A 85 -5.85 -21.48 8.72
N SER A 86 -6.92 -21.60 7.92
CA SER A 86 -6.87 -22.15 6.56
C SER A 86 -7.30 -21.18 5.46
N ASP A 87 -7.93 -20.06 5.79
CA ASP A 87 -8.47 -19.12 4.81
C ASP A 87 -8.26 -17.66 5.21
N ASN A 88 -7.23 -17.03 4.64
CA ASN A 88 -6.91 -15.63 4.89
C ASN A 88 -7.76 -14.64 4.05
N LYS A 89 -8.72 -15.14 3.26
CA LYS A 89 -9.60 -14.34 2.39
C LYS A 89 -10.95 -14.03 3.00
N LYS A 90 -11.31 -14.75 4.06
CA LYS A 90 -12.63 -14.68 4.69
C LYS A 90 -12.85 -13.30 5.32
N LYS A 91 -13.68 -12.48 4.68
CA LYS A 91 -14.04 -11.15 5.20
C LYS A 91 -14.83 -11.26 6.50
N SER A 92 -14.66 -10.26 7.35
CA SER A 92 -15.57 -9.99 8.47
C SER A 92 -16.79 -9.18 7.97
N THR A 93 -17.69 -8.83 8.88
CA THR A 93 -18.80 -7.91 8.57
C THR A 93 -18.32 -6.46 8.40
N GLY A 94 -17.08 -6.14 8.77
CA GLY A 94 -16.53 -4.78 8.76
C GLY A 94 -17.13 -3.86 9.82
N PHE A 95 -18.07 -4.33 10.65
CA PHE A 95 -18.77 -3.50 11.63
C PHE A 95 -17.81 -2.88 12.66
N GLN A 96 -16.90 -3.70 13.22
CA GLN A 96 -15.92 -3.20 14.20
C GLN A 96 -14.97 -2.15 13.58
N TRP A 97 -14.53 -2.38 12.34
CA TRP A 97 -13.70 -1.43 11.61
C TRP A 97 -14.45 -0.11 11.42
N GLY A 98 -15.70 -0.18 10.95
CA GLY A 98 -16.56 0.97 10.74
C GLY A 98 -16.82 1.75 12.04
N GLU A 99 -17.03 1.06 13.16
CA GLU A 99 -17.16 1.69 14.47
C GLU A 99 -15.88 2.44 14.88
N GLU A 100 -14.71 1.82 14.77
CA GLU A 100 -13.43 2.46 15.11
C GLU A 100 -13.15 3.68 14.23
N TYR A 101 -13.38 3.54 12.92
CA TYR A 101 -13.23 4.61 11.95
C TYR A 101 -14.17 5.79 12.26
N MET A 102 -15.47 5.51 12.45
CA MET A 102 -16.46 6.57 12.72
C MET A 102 -16.26 7.25 14.07
N LYS A 103 -15.85 6.51 15.11
CA LYS A 103 -15.49 7.09 16.41
C LYS A 103 -14.28 8.02 16.27
N ALA A 104 -13.25 7.59 15.55
CA ALA A 104 -12.07 8.42 15.29
C ALA A 104 -12.42 9.70 14.52
N LYS A 105 -13.26 9.58 13.47
CA LYS A 105 -13.74 10.70 12.66
C LYS A 105 -14.53 11.73 13.47
N LEU A 106 -15.46 11.27 14.32
CA LEU A 106 -16.38 12.15 15.06
C LEU A 106 -15.74 12.79 16.31
N PHE A 107 -14.96 12.02 17.06
CA PHE A 107 -14.48 12.45 18.38
C PHE A 107 -13.02 12.89 18.38
N GLN A 108 -12.33 12.84 17.22
CA GLN A 108 -10.91 13.11 17.11
C GLN A 108 -10.05 12.27 18.08
N SER A 109 -10.60 11.14 18.54
CA SER A 109 -10.05 10.29 19.60
C SER A 109 -8.73 9.63 19.22
N SER A 110 -8.34 9.76 17.95
CA SER A 110 -7.13 9.17 17.37
C SER A 110 -6.11 10.18 16.87
N ARG A 111 -6.23 11.45 17.26
CA ARG A 111 -5.20 12.48 17.00
C ARG A 111 -3.91 12.28 17.78
N GLY A 112 -3.95 11.45 18.82
CA GLY A 112 -2.80 11.08 19.62
C GLY A 112 -2.60 9.56 19.66
N ARG A 113 -1.49 9.17 20.27
CA ARG A 113 -1.00 7.79 20.38
C ARG A 113 -1.97 6.82 21.08
N SER A 114 -2.87 7.35 21.92
CA SER A 114 -3.87 6.57 22.66
C SER A 114 -5.09 6.14 21.84
N GLY A 115 -5.19 6.58 20.58
CA GLY A 115 -6.28 6.15 19.68
C GLY A 115 -6.14 4.72 19.20
N THR A 116 -7.21 4.17 18.63
CA THR A 116 -7.11 2.89 17.91
C THR A 116 -6.19 3.04 16.71
N ILE A 117 -5.44 1.99 16.37
CA ILE A 117 -4.53 2.03 15.21
C ILE A 117 -5.26 2.39 13.91
N THR A 118 -6.49 1.88 13.73
CA THR A 118 -7.38 2.25 12.62
C THR A 118 -7.64 3.76 12.57
N GLY A 119 -7.97 4.36 13.70
CA GLY A 119 -8.20 5.81 13.73
C GLY A 119 -6.91 6.62 13.56
N ARG A 120 -5.78 6.10 14.05
CA ARG A 120 -4.48 6.77 13.93
C ARG A 120 -4.00 6.78 12.48
N SER A 121 -4.21 5.71 11.72
CA SER A 121 -3.82 5.66 10.29
C SER A 121 -4.63 6.62 9.44
N HIS A 122 -5.92 6.83 9.72
CA HIS A 122 -6.77 7.71 8.89
C HIS A 122 -6.85 9.15 9.38
N PHE A 123 -6.64 9.41 10.68
CA PHE A 123 -6.91 10.72 11.28
C PHE A 123 -5.81 11.24 12.22
N GLY A 124 -4.72 10.49 12.37
CA GLY A 124 -3.72 10.72 13.41
C GLY A 124 -2.29 10.70 12.92
N ASP A 125 -1.41 10.31 13.83
CA ASP A 125 0.05 10.28 13.68
C ASP A 125 0.58 9.13 12.80
N LEU A 126 -0.32 8.36 12.18
CA LEU A 126 -0.01 7.32 11.21
C LEU A 126 -0.52 7.64 9.78
N GLN A 127 -1.05 8.84 9.52
CA GLN A 127 -1.52 9.24 8.17
C GLN A 127 -0.45 9.15 7.07
N PHE A 128 0.83 9.18 7.42
CA PHE A 128 1.90 8.94 6.44
C PHE A 128 1.83 7.54 5.81
N LEU A 129 1.12 6.57 6.43
CA LEU A 129 0.80 5.27 5.83
C LEU A 129 -0.06 5.39 4.57
N HIS A 130 -0.67 6.55 4.32
CA HIS A 130 -1.45 6.86 3.12
C HIS A 130 -0.77 7.95 2.27
N ALA A 131 0.55 8.11 2.42
CA ALA A 131 1.29 9.22 1.81
C ALA A 131 0.64 10.59 2.11
N MET A 132 0.16 10.77 3.34
CA MET A 132 -0.47 12.01 3.80
C MET A 132 0.30 12.62 4.98
N SER A 133 0.21 13.93 5.13
CA SER A 133 0.72 14.62 6.31
C SER A 133 -0.14 14.30 7.53
N CYS A 134 0.49 14.12 8.70
CA CYS A 134 -0.28 13.82 9.92
C CYS A 134 -1.02 15.05 10.46
N ASN A 135 -0.57 16.25 10.10
CA ASN A 135 -1.15 17.51 10.53
C ASN A 135 -1.14 18.53 9.39
N VAL A 136 -2.14 19.41 9.38
CA VAL A 136 -2.07 20.65 8.59
C VAL A 136 -0.87 21.47 9.05
N GLY A 137 -0.06 21.95 8.11
CA GLY A 137 1.18 22.68 8.36
C GLY A 137 2.40 21.79 8.63
N GLU A 138 2.28 20.45 8.59
CA GLU A 138 3.44 19.56 8.66
C GLU A 138 4.38 19.81 7.46
N PRO A 139 5.69 20.03 7.67
CA PRO A 139 6.64 20.16 6.58
C PRO A 139 6.64 18.93 5.69
N ALA A 140 6.66 19.11 4.37
CA ALA A 140 6.61 17.99 3.42
C ALA A 140 7.81 17.05 3.57
N GLU A 141 8.99 17.58 3.90
CA GLU A 141 10.18 16.80 4.23
C GLU A 141 9.91 15.89 5.42
N GLU A 142 9.19 16.36 6.43
CA GLU A 142 8.86 15.53 7.59
C GLU A 142 8.00 14.33 7.16
N THR A 143 6.90 14.56 6.44
CA THR A 143 6.05 13.49 5.92
C THR A 143 6.84 12.51 5.04
N ARG A 144 7.68 13.02 4.14
CA ARG A 144 8.54 12.23 3.27
C ARG A 144 9.48 11.32 4.05
N GLU A 145 10.13 11.82 5.10
CA GLU A 145 11.04 11.00 5.91
C GLU A 145 10.29 9.90 6.67
N LYS A 146 9.06 10.15 7.14
CA LYS A 146 8.21 9.11 7.76
C LYS A 146 7.85 8.02 6.75
N VAL A 147 7.41 8.42 5.55
CA VAL A 147 7.08 7.52 4.44
C VAL A 147 8.28 6.66 4.06
N LEU A 148 9.44 7.28 3.79
CA LEU A 148 10.63 6.55 3.37
C LEU A 148 11.16 5.61 4.45
N LEU A 149 11.05 5.97 5.73
CA LEU A 149 11.37 5.07 6.83
C LEU A 149 10.45 3.83 6.83
N TRP A 150 9.14 4.02 6.66
CA TRP A 150 8.21 2.89 6.59
C TRP A 150 8.51 2.00 5.40
N CYS A 151 8.71 2.58 4.22
CA CYS A 151 9.08 1.83 3.03
C CYS A 151 10.40 1.06 3.22
N GLU A 152 11.40 1.63 3.90
CA GLU A 152 12.66 0.94 4.21
C GLU A 152 12.42 -0.29 5.09
N VAL A 153 11.68 -0.14 6.18
CA VAL A 153 11.38 -1.25 7.10
C VAL A 153 10.59 -2.34 6.38
N MET A 154 9.54 -1.96 5.64
CA MET A 154 8.72 -2.93 4.89
C MET A 154 9.53 -3.64 3.81
N TYR A 155 10.36 -2.93 3.06
CA TYR A 155 11.19 -3.54 2.04
C TYR A 155 12.22 -4.51 2.63
N LYS A 156 12.89 -4.09 3.71
CA LYS A 156 13.84 -4.94 4.44
C LYS A 156 13.20 -6.22 4.96
N ILE A 157 11.96 -6.15 5.48
CA ILE A 157 11.19 -7.36 5.83
C ILE A 157 10.91 -8.19 4.57
N ALA A 158 10.47 -7.56 3.48
CA ALA A 158 10.06 -8.22 2.25
C ALA A 158 11.19 -9.04 1.58
N ILE A 159 12.45 -8.61 1.71
CA ILE A 159 13.61 -9.39 1.26
C ILE A 159 14.28 -10.20 2.38
N GLY A 160 14.02 -9.86 3.65
CA GLY A 160 14.65 -10.46 4.83
C GLY A 160 16.05 -9.88 5.11
N GLU A 161 16.25 -8.60 4.80
CA GLU A 161 17.48 -7.85 5.06
C GLU A 161 17.41 -7.22 6.46
N GLY A 162 18.01 -7.90 7.45
CA GLY A 162 18.19 -7.35 8.80
C GLY A 162 16.92 -7.24 9.66
N ILE A 163 15.73 -7.51 9.11
CA ILE A 163 14.46 -7.56 9.86
C ILE A 163 13.71 -8.83 9.43
N THR A 164 13.49 -9.74 10.38
CA THR A 164 12.84 -11.03 10.12
C THR A 164 11.37 -11.06 10.50
N GLY A 165 10.91 -10.07 11.27
CA GLY A 165 9.57 -10.01 11.85
C GLY A 165 9.52 -10.41 13.32
N LYS A 166 10.54 -11.12 13.81
CA LYS A 166 10.60 -11.63 15.19
C LYS A 166 11.13 -10.59 16.18
N GLU A 167 11.77 -9.55 15.68
CA GLU A 167 12.27 -8.44 16.47
C GLU A 167 11.09 -7.70 17.11
N GLN A 168 11.28 -7.20 18.33
CA GLN A 168 10.33 -6.26 18.92
C GLN A 168 10.35 -4.96 18.12
N ILE A 169 9.22 -4.28 18.05
CA ILE A 169 9.11 -3.00 17.34
C ILE A 169 10.07 -1.97 17.94
N ASP A 170 10.27 -1.99 19.26
CA ASP A 170 11.24 -1.15 19.97
C ASP A 170 12.70 -1.41 19.56
N ASP A 171 13.02 -2.62 19.09
CA ASP A 171 14.38 -3.07 18.77
C ASP A 171 14.75 -2.88 17.29
N VAL A 172 13.82 -2.45 16.43
CA VAL A 172 14.13 -2.17 15.02
C VAL A 172 15.06 -0.96 14.94
N SER A 173 16.27 -1.21 14.41
CA SER A 173 17.37 -0.24 14.37
C SER A 173 17.31 0.73 13.18
N THR A 174 16.43 0.49 12.21
CA THR A 174 16.26 1.37 11.05
C THR A 174 15.78 2.76 11.49
N THR A 175 16.50 3.79 11.05
CA THR A 175 16.18 5.18 11.36
C THR A 175 16.29 6.05 10.12
N ARG A 176 15.50 7.11 10.06
CA ARG A 176 15.63 8.15 9.03
C ARG A 176 15.52 9.53 9.65
N GLY A 177 16.65 10.25 9.68
CA GLY A 177 16.79 11.47 10.47
C GLY A 177 16.45 11.22 11.95
N TYR A 178 15.42 11.90 12.45
CA TYR A 178 14.91 11.76 13.81
C TYR A 178 13.94 10.56 13.98
N TRP A 179 13.43 10.01 12.88
CA TRP A 179 12.37 9.01 12.87
C TRP A 179 12.89 7.58 13.07
N ARG A 180 12.11 6.80 13.80
CA ARG A 180 12.24 5.34 14.01
C ARG A 180 10.85 4.79 14.34
N ILE A 181 10.57 3.52 14.02
CA ILE A 181 9.19 3.01 14.03
C ILE A 181 8.54 3.00 15.41
N ASN A 182 9.30 2.86 16.50
CA ASN A 182 8.72 2.89 17.85
C ASN A 182 8.26 4.29 18.30
N ARG A 183 8.62 5.34 17.54
CA ARG A 183 7.95 6.64 17.66
C ARG A 183 6.50 6.62 17.22
N TRP A 184 6.04 5.58 16.55
CA TRP A 184 4.62 5.41 16.24
C TRP A 184 4.02 4.19 16.92
N PHE A 185 4.85 3.24 17.33
CA PHE A 185 4.42 2.00 17.99
C PHE A 185 5.24 1.80 19.27
N GLY A 186 4.94 2.59 20.30
CA GLY A 186 5.65 2.55 21.60
C GLY A 186 4.84 1.84 22.68
N GLY A 187 5.28 1.91 23.94
CA GLY A 187 4.58 1.23 25.05
C GLY A 187 3.18 1.76 25.38
N ASP A 188 2.77 2.89 24.80
CA ASP A 188 1.49 3.57 25.02
C ASP A 188 0.51 3.44 23.83
N THR A 189 0.84 2.60 22.83
CA THR A 189 0.05 2.42 21.61
C THR A 189 -0.52 1.01 21.48
N ASP A 190 -1.47 0.83 20.58
CA ASP A 190 -1.88 -0.49 20.08
C ASP A 190 -1.37 -0.67 18.63
N PRO A 191 -0.52 -1.66 18.30
CA PRO A 191 0.19 -2.53 19.24
C PRO A 191 1.25 -1.76 20.05
N GLU A 192 1.65 -2.35 21.17
CA GLU A 192 2.72 -1.82 22.01
C GLU A 192 4.11 -2.14 21.42
N GLY A 193 5.10 -1.30 21.71
CA GLY A 193 6.47 -1.43 21.18
C GLY A 193 7.19 -2.74 21.51
N HIS A 194 6.82 -3.39 22.62
CA HIS A 194 7.35 -4.70 23.00
C HIS A 194 6.79 -5.86 22.16
N LYS A 195 5.76 -5.62 21.35
CA LYS A 195 5.24 -6.61 20.39
C LYS A 195 6.21 -6.76 19.22
N THR A 196 6.11 -7.89 18.53
CA THR A 196 6.96 -8.15 17.36
C THR A 196 6.47 -7.40 16.13
N VAL A 197 7.36 -7.17 15.18
CA VAL A 197 7.02 -6.62 13.85
C VAL A 197 6.02 -7.52 13.11
N GLU A 198 6.13 -8.85 13.28
CA GLU A 198 5.13 -9.79 12.79
C GLU A 198 3.76 -9.53 13.41
N TYR A 199 3.68 -9.32 14.73
CA TYR A 199 2.41 -8.99 15.40
C TYR A 199 1.82 -7.67 14.88
N LEU A 200 2.65 -6.65 14.59
CA LEU A 200 2.19 -5.41 13.98
C LEU A 200 1.45 -5.66 12.65
N LEU A 201 2.05 -6.45 11.76
CA LEU A 201 1.51 -6.70 10.41
C LEU A 201 0.41 -7.78 10.35
N THR A 202 0.25 -8.57 11.41
CA THR A 202 -0.61 -9.77 11.36
C THR A 202 -1.62 -9.87 12.48
N ARG A 203 -1.44 -9.08 13.54
CA ARG A 203 -2.21 -9.15 14.78
C ARG A 203 -2.23 -10.56 15.40
N GLY A 204 -1.22 -11.37 15.11
CA GLY A 204 -1.09 -12.74 15.62
C GLY A 204 -2.05 -13.74 14.97
N THR A 205 -2.41 -13.52 13.70
CA THR A 205 -3.29 -14.42 12.93
C THR A 205 -2.89 -15.90 13.04
N ALA A 206 -3.90 -16.78 13.07
CA ALA A 206 -3.69 -18.23 13.10
C ALA A 206 -3.38 -18.84 11.72
N TYR A 207 -3.38 -18.04 10.64
CA TYR A 207 -3.23 -18.52 9.27
C TYR A 207 -1.92 -19.27 9.02
N HIS A 208 -2.02 -20.54 8.62
CA HIS A 208 -0.86 -21.44 8.54
C HIS A 208 0.12 -21.13 7.40
N ASN A 209 -0.35 -20.48 6.32
CA ASN A 209 0.49 -20.12 5.19
C ASN A 209 0.87 -18.63 5.20
N LEU A 210 0.93 -18.02 6.38
CA LEU A 210 1.37 -16.64 6.55
C LEU A 210 2.71 -16.42 5.87
N ASN A 211 2.77 -15.40 5.01
CA ASN A 211 4.01 -14.96 4.38
C ASN A 211 4.23 -13.48 4.70
N LEU A 212 4.94 -13.24 5.81
CA LEU A 212 5.22 -11.90 6.30
C LEU A 212 5.97 -11.04 5.26
N LYS A 213 6.86 -11.66 4.47
CA LYS A 213 7.61 -10.95 3.43
C LYS A 213 6.69 -10.36 2.36
N TYR A 214 5.70 -11.14 1.93
CA TYR A 214 4.74 -10.73 0.91
C TYR A 214 3.78 -9.67 1.47
N ARG A 215 3.38 -9.82 2.74
CA ARG A 215 2.58 -8.82 3.44
C ARG A 215 3.30 -7.48 3.60
N ALA A 216 4.58 -7.50 3.94
CA ALA A 216 5.38 -6.28 4.01
C ALA A 216 5.52 -5.61 2.63
N LEU A 217 5.74 -6.38 1.56
CA LEU A 217 5.73 -5.85 0.20
C LEU A 217 4.41 -5.14 -0.12
N GLY A 218 3.27 -5.78 0.17
CA GLY A 218 1.95 -5.17 -0.07
C GLY A 218 1.77 -3.81 0.60
N SER A 219 2.16 -3.70 1.88
CA SER A 219 2.05 -2.45 2.65
C SER A 219 2.90 -1.33 2.06
N LEU A 220 4.08 -1.67 1.51
CA LEU A 220 4.90 -0.71 0.77
C LEU A 220 4.21 -0.25 -0.52
N LEU A 221 3.68 -1.18 -1.31
CA LEU A 221 3.02 -0.86 -2.58
C LEU A 221 1.80 0.05 -2.38
N HIS A 222 1.08 -0.12 -1.27
CA HIS A 222 -0.02 0.75 -0.86
C HIS A 222 0.41 2.23 -0.81
N ILE A 223 1.49 2.54 -0.10
CA ILE A 223 1.94 3.94 0.05
C ILE A 223 2.34 4.54 -1.31
N ILE A 224 2.96 3.76 -2.19
CA ILE A 224 3.28 4.22 -3.54
C ILE A 224 2.00 4.57 -4.30
N GLN A 225 0.97 3.72 -4.22
CA GLN A 225 -0.32 3.93 -4.88
C GLN A 225 -1.01 5.20 -4.36
N ASP A 226 -1.13 5.35 -3.05
CA ASP A 226 -1.72 6.53 -2.42
C ASP A 226 -0.95 7.80 -2.78
N SER A 227 0.38 7.70 -2.90
CA SER A 227 1.19 8.85 -3.31
C SER A 227 0.88 9.39 -4.71
N TYR A 228 0.13 8.67 -5.54
CA TYR A 228 -0.33 9.14 -6.86
C TYR A 228 -1.84 9.43 -6.89
N ALA A 229 -2.57 9.12 -5.81
CA ALA A 229 -3.98 9.44 -5.67
C ALA A 229 -4.14 10.94 -5.34
N LYS A 230 -5.00 11.62 -6.09
CA LYS A 230 -5.19 13.08 -5.97
C LYS A 230 -5.76 13.51 -4.61
N GLY A 231 -6.53 12.64 -3.94
CA GLY A 231 -7.04 12.91 -2.59
C GLY A 231 -5.96 12.90 -1.50
N HIS A 232 -4.82 12.27 -1.77
CA HIS A 232 -3.73 12.04 -0.82
C HIS A 232 -2.57 13.00 -1.03
N THR A 233 -2.21 13.25 -2.30
CA THR A 233 -1.14 14.19 -2.64
C THR A 233 -1.50 15.06 -3.83
N ARG A 234 -0.92 16.26 -3.83
CA ARG A 234 -0.82 17.12 -5.00
C ARG A 234 0.54 16.90 -5.65
N ARG A 235 0.55 16.60 -6.94
CA ARG A 235 1.78 16.44 -7.75
C ARG A 235 1.80 17.41 -8.93
N SER A 236 3.00 17.72 -9.39
CA SER A 236 3.19 18.33 -10.71
C SER A 236 2.77 17.35 -11.81
N GLU A 237 2.20 17.85 -12.91
CA GLU A 237 2.06 17.07 -14.14
C GLU A 237 3.30 17.31 -15.02
N VAL A 238 3.95 16.22 -15.47
CA VAL A 238 5.14 16.30 -16.34
C VAL A 238 4.72 16.35 -17.79
N SER A 239 3.79 15.48 -18.17
CA SER A 239 3.25 15.38 -19.52
C SER A 239 1.89 14.70 -19.53
N TYR A 240 1.14 14.94 -20.59
CA TYR A 240 -0.07 14.20 -20.93
C TYR A 240 0.13 13.56 -22.30
N SER A 241 0.13 12.23 -22.36
CA SER A 241 0.30 11.46 -23.60
C SER A 241 -0.49 10.16 -23.52
N ASP A 242 -0.96 9.67 -24.67
CA ASP A 242 -1.66 8.39 -24.77
C ASP A 242 -2.87 8.24 -23.82
N GLY A 243 -3.52 9.38 -23.53
CA GLY A 243 -4.73 9.42 -22.71
C GLY A 243 -4.50 9.45 -21.19
N TRP A 244 -3.27 9.59 -20.71
CA TRP A 244 -2.97 9.64 -19.27
C TRP A 244 -1.91 10.69 -18.88
N SER A 245 -1.97 11.15 -17.63
CA SER A 245 -1.03 12.13 -17.06
C SER A 245 0.15 11.44 -16.38
N GLN A 246 1.37 11.72 -16.86
CA GLN A 246 2.60 11.36 -16.16
C GLN A 246 2.81 12.33 -14.99
N LEU A 247 2.77 11.80 -13.77
CA LEU A 247 2.88 12.60 -12.56
C LEU A 247 4.34 12.75 -12.13
N GLY A 248 4.70 13.98 -11.76
CA GLY A 248 6.04 14.38 -11.34
C GLY A 248 6.16 14.55 -9.82
N PRO A 249 7.08 15.41 -9.37
CA PRO A 249 7.33 15.64 -7.94
C PRO A 249 6.10 16.06 -7.14
N ILE A 250 6.10 15.70 -5.86
CA ILE A 250 5.07 16.05 -4.88
C ILE A 250 5.16 17.53 -4.53
N LYS A 251 4.05 18.24 -4.71
CA LYS A 251 3.86 19.62 -4.29
C LYS A 251 3.29 19.72 -2.88
N THR A 252 2.45 18.77 -2.48
CA THR A 252 1.81 18.76 -1.17
C THR A 252 1.45 17.34 -0.76
N PHE A 253 1.75 16.96 0.47
CA PHE A 253 1.12 15.81 1.12
C PHE A 253 -0.12 16.32 1.86
N HIS A 254 -1.31 15.99 1.38
CA HIS A 254 -2.52 16.47 2.03
C HIS A 254 -2.67 15.85 3.43
N CYS A 255 -3.46 16.49 4.28
CA CYS A 255 -3.88 16.00 5.59
C CYS A 255 -5.36 15.67 5.49
N TYR A 256 -5.77 14.46 5.91
CA TYR A 256 -7.16 14.02 5.84
C TYR A 256 -8.08 14.89 6.72
N HIS A 257 -7.53 15.46 7.79
CA HIS A 257 -8.31 16.26 8.70
C HIS A 257 -8.83 17.54 8.04
N GLY A 258 -10.15 17.68 8.01
CA GLY A 258 -10.82 18.84 7.43
C GLY A 258 -10.92 18.78 5.90
N GLN A 259 -10.50 17.68 5.27
CA GLN A 259 -10.72 17.48 3.83
C GLN A 259 -12.21 17.30 3.52
N ASN A 260 -12.57 17.66 2.29
CA ASN A 260 -13.85 17.30 1.72
C ASN A 260 -13.89 15.78 1.45
N ALA A 261 -14.65 15.04 2.27
CA ALA A 261 -14.75 13.59 2.18
C ALA A 261 -15.32 13.09 0.84
N HIS A 262 -16.11 13.89 0.12
CA HIS A 262 -16.62 13.53 -1.19
C HIS A 262 -15.53 13.63 -2.26
N ALA A 263 -14.79 14.75 -2.28
CA ALA A 263 -13.67 14.94 -3.20
C ALA A 263 -12.55 13.93 -2.94
N HIS A 264 -12.29 13.58 -1.67
CA HIS A 264 -11.34 12.53 -1.31
C HIS A 264 -11.73 11.18 -1.92
N LYS A 265 -12.99 10.75 -1.74
CA LYS A 265 -13.48 9.46 -2.25
C LYS A 265 -13.45 9.39 -3.79
N GLU A 266 -13.67 10.49 -4.49
CA GLU A 266 -13.70 10.53 -5.97
C GLU A 266 -12.39 10.07 -6.61
N PHE A 267 -11.25 10.37 -5.96
CA PHE A 267 -9.93 10.04 -6.48
C PHE A 267 -9.29 8.81 -5.81
N ASP A 268 -10.03 8.16 -4.93
CA ASP A 268 -9.61 6.99 -4.16
C ASP A 268 -10.26 5.69 -4.68
N THR A 269 -11.28 5.81 -5.53
CA THR A 269 -11.98 4.65 -6.10
C THR A 269 -12.28 4.83 -7.58
N PHE A 270 -12.21 3.73 -8.33
CA PHE A 270 -12.70 3.67 -9.71
C PHE A 270 -13.29 2.30 -10.01
N ASN A 271 -14.07 2.22 -11.09
CA ASN A 271 -14.70 0.96 -11.47
C ASN A 271 -13.66 0.01 -12.06
N THR A 272 -13.41 -1.09 -11.36
CA THR A 272 -12.43 -2.10 -11.74
C THR A 272 -13.03 -3.30 -12.49
N ASP A 273 -14.36 -3.37 -12.67
CA ASP A 273 -15.07 -4.55 -13.20
C ASP A 273 -14.69 -4.95 -14.63
N GLN A 274 -14.13 -4.02 -15.41
CA GLN A 274 -13.73 -4.22 -16.82
C GLN A 274 -12.23 -4.03 -17.06
N ILE A 275 -11.44 -4.00 -15.98
CA ILE A 275 -9.99 -3.86 -16.09
C ILE A 275 -9.36 -5.23 -16.36
N GLU A 276 -8.66 -5.34 -17.49
CA GLU A 276 -7.76 -6.43 -17.76
C GLU A 276 -6.38 -5.98 -17.27
N VAL A 277 -5.89 -6.55 -16.16
CA VAL A 277 -4.69 -6.02 -15.50
C VAL A 277 -3.40 -6.18 -16.31
N SER A 278 -3.40 -7.04 -17.34
CA SER A 278 -2.31 -7.16 -18.32
C SER A 278 -2.34 -6.07 -19.40
N LYS A 279 -3.47 -5.37 -19.56
CA LYS A 279 -3.65 -4.27 -20.51
C LYS A 279 -3.50 -2.94 -19.79
N LEU A 280 -2.26 -2.48 -19.77
CA LEU A 280 -1.83 -1.25 -19.15
C LEU A 280 -2.63 0.00 -19.58
N ASP A 281 -3.15 0.04 -20.81
CA ASP A 281 -3.98 1.14 -21.31
C ASP A 281 -5.38 1.24 -20.67
N HIS A 282 -5.89 0.15 -20.06
CA HIS A 282 -7.16 0.20 -19.32
C HIS A 282 -7.08 1.11 -18.09
N PHE A 283 -5.86 1.46 -17.67
CA PHE A 283 -5.61 2.36 -16.54
C PHE A 283 -5.43 3.83 -16.95
N ASN A 284 -5.28 4.12 -18.25
CA ASN A 284 -5.02 5.48 -18.74
C ASN A 284 -6.09 6.50 -18.30
N PRO A 285 -7.39 6.16 -18.26
CA PRO A 285 -8.43 7.10 -17.81
C PRO A 285 -8.35 7.50 -16.33
N PHE A 286 -7.60 6.76 -15.49
CA PHE A 286 -7.58 6.97 -14.06
C PHE A 286 -6.33 7.75 -13.65
N TRP A 287 -6.55 8.91 -13.03
CA TRP A 287 -5.47 9.78 -12.56
C TRP A 287 -4.47 9.01 -11.68
N GLY A 288 -3.18 9.13 -12.01
CA GLY A 288 -2.09 8.55 -11.23
C GLY A 288 -1.93 7.03 -11.32
N ALA A 289 -2.93 6.28 -11.79
CA ALA A 289 -2.91 4.81 -11.82
C ALA A 289 -1.71 4.25 -12.61
N ARG A 290 -1.41 4.84 -13.77
CA ARG A 290 -0.24 4.49 -14.60
C ARG A 290 1.08 4.74 -13.89
N SER A 291 1.25 5.91 -13.29
CA SER A 291 2.47 6.27 -12.54
C SER A 291 2.67 5.37 -11.32
N ALA A 292 1.56 5.00 -10.64
CA ALA A 292 1.57 4.05 -9.53
C ALA A 292 1.99 2.65 -9.98
N ILE A 293 1.41 2.12 -11.06
CA ILE A 293 1.76 0.81 -11.62
C ILE A 293 3.24 0.77 -12.02
N ASP A 294 3.73 1.80 -12.73
CA ASP A 294 5.12 1.85 -13.19
C ASP A 294 6.10 1.89 -12.00
N SER A 295 5.79 2.68 -10.97
CA SER A 295 6.60 2.77 -9.75
C SER A 295 6.60 1.47 -8.95
N CYS A 296 5.43 0.87 -8.75
CA CYS A 296 5.28 -0.44 -8.09
C CYS A 296 6.00 -1.53 -8.86
N THR A 297 5.93 -1.53 -10.20
CA THR A 297 6.61 -2.49 -11.07
C THR A 297 8.12 -2.47 -10.85
N ARG A 298 8.72 -1.28 -10.72
CA ARG A 298 10.15 -1.12 -10.45
C ARG A 298 10.54 -1.73 -9.10
N ILE A 299 9.75 -1.46 -8.05
CA ILE A 299 9.99 -2.03 -6.72
C ILE A 299 9.83 -3.55 -6.71
N ILE A 300 8.80 -4.07 -7.38
CA ILE A 300 8.56 -5.51 -7.48
C ILE A 300 9.73 -6.20 -8.18
N LYS A 301 10.27 -5.63 -9.27
CA LYS A 301 11.46 -6.19 -9.95
C LYS A 301 12.69 -6.25 -9.04
N LEU A 302 12.91 -5.20 -8.24
CA LEU A 302 14.01 -5.15 -7.26
C LEU A 302 13.80 -6.20 -6.16
N TRP A 303 12.58 -6.33 -5.65
CA TRP A 303 12.20 -7.35 -4.66
C TRP A 303 12.36 -8.77 -5.18
N MET A 304 11.89 -9.06 -6.41
CA MET A 304 12.08 -10.37 -7.08
C MET A 304 13.55 -10.70 -7.28
N SER A 305 14.41 -9.69 -7.44
CA SER A 305 15.86 -9.83 -7.56
C SER A 305 16.58 -9.86 -6.21
N ASN A 306 15.84 -9.76 -5.09
CA ASN A 306 16.37 -9.66 -3.73
C ASN A 306 17.45 -8.56 -3.59
N THR A 307 17.21 -7.41 -4.24
CA THR A 307 18.16 -6.29 -4.30
C THR A 307 18.24 -5.62 -2.93
N PRO A 308 19.43 -5.50 -2.31
CA PRO A 308 19.59 -4.79 -1.05
C PRO A 308 19.08 -3.34 -1.09
N TRP A 309 18.57 -2.86 0.04
CA TRP A 309 17.98 -1.51 0.16
C TRP A 309 18.90 -0.39 -0.34
N SER A 310 20.18 -0.47 0.03
CA SER A 310 21.20 0.55 -0.23
C SER A 310 21.98 0.37 -1.53
N ASP A 311 21.64 -0.62 -2.35
CA ASP A 311 22.35 -0.87 -3.60
C ASP A 311 22.22 0.32 -4.56
N GLN A 312 23.22 0.50 -5.42
CA GLN A 312 23.20 1.53 -6.46
C GLN A 312 22.06 1.24 -7.44
N ASN A 313 21.16 2.22 -7.64
CA ASN A 313 19.89 2.05 -8.37
C ASN A 313 18.91 1.06 -7.70
N GLY A 314 19.11 0.79 -6.41
CA GLY A 314 18.25 -0.05 -5.60
C GLY A 314 16.95 0.63 -5.15
N PRO A 315 16.21 0.00 -4.22
CA PRO A 315 14.90 0.45 -3.76
C PRO A 315 14.88 1.87 -3.23
N LEU A 316 15.92 2.27 -2.49
CA LEU A 316 16.04 3.64 -1.98
C LEU A 316 16.02 4.67 -3.12
N SER A 317 16.78 4.44 -4.20
CA SER A 317 16.83 5.36 -5.34
C SER A 317 15.47 5.50 -6.03
N VAL A 318 14.73 4.39 -6.17
CA VAL A 318 13.38 4.41 -6.76
C VAL A 318 12.42 5.18 -5.86
N LEU A 319 12.45 4.93 -4.56
CA LEU A 319 11.53 5.58 -3.62
C LEU A 319 11.86 7.06 -3.43
N GLU A 320 13.12 7.45 -3.48
CA GLU A 320 13.50 8.87 -3.47
C GLU A 320 13.00 9.60 -4.71
N GLU A 321 12.97 8.94 -5.87
CA GLU A 321 12.35 9.47 -7.08
C GLU A 321 10.82 9.58 -6.91
N VAL A 322 10.15 8.50 -6.49
CA VAL A 322 8.69 8.49 -6.26
C VAL A 322 8.28 9.62 -5.31
N PHE A 323 8.98 9.78 -4.19
CA PHE A 323 8.70 10.79 -3.18
C PHE A 323 9.56 12.05 -3.33
N THR A 324 9.97 12.40 -4.55
CA THR A 324 10.68 13.66 -4.82
C THR A 324 9.76 14.83 -4.51
N LEU A 325 10.27 15.84 -3.80
CA LEU A 325 9.55 17.09 -3.53
C LEU A 325 9.81 18.11 -4.65
N ALA A 326 8.77 18.84 -5.04
CA ALA A 326 8.89 19.93 -5.99
C ALA A 326 9.65 21.12 -5.37
N ALA A 327 10.24 21.97 -6.21
CA ALA A 327 10.90 23.19 -5.73
C ALA A 327 9.91 24.18 -5.07
N ASP A 328 8.63 24.13 -5.46
CA ASP A 328 7.51 24.90 -4.90
C ASP A 328 6.68 24.08 -3.90
N VAL A 329 7.27 23.09 -3.23
CA VAL A 329 6.57 22.25 -2.24
C VAL A 329 6.00 23.09 -1.10
N THR A 330 4.79 22.74 -0.68
CA THR A 330 4.09 23.35 0.46
C THR A 330 4.01 22.39 1.64
N ALA A 331 3.82 22.94 2.83
CA ALA A 331 3.41 22.16 3.99
C ALA A 331 2.04 21.51 3.76
N GLY A 332 1.70 20.51 4.58
CA GLY A 332 0.45 19.78 4.48
C GLY A 332 -0.79 20.68 4.58
N ASP A 333 -1.73 20.50 3.67
CA ASP A 333 -3.02 21.22 3.63
C ASP A 333 -4.18 20.20 3.56
N ASN A 334 -5.42 20.69 3.61
CA ASN A 334 -6.62 19.86 3.48
C ASN A 334 -7.40 20.16 2.18
N ASP A 335 -6.72 20.72 1.18
CA ASP A 335 -7.33 21.23 -0.06
C ASP A 335 -6.97 20.32 -1.25
N ILE A 336 -7.95 19.56 -1.78
CA ILE A 336 -7.78 18.63 -2.93
C ILE A 336 -7.87 19.37 -4.26
#